data_AF-A0A023JGJ8-F1
#
_entry.id   AF-A0A023JGJ8-F1
#
_cell.length_a   1.000
_cell.length_b   1.000
_cell.length_c   1.000
_cell.angle_alpha   90.00
_cell.angle_beta   90.00
_cell.angle_gamma   90.00
#
_symmetry.space_group_name_H-M   'P 1'
#
loop_
_entity.id
_entity.type
_entity.pdbx_description
1 polymer ?
#
loop_
_entity_poly.entity_id
_entity_poly.type
_entity_poly.pdbx_seq_one_letter_code
_entity_poly.pdbx_strand_id
1 'polypeptide(L)'
;ARSFADIGDIVRGKDLFRGNDEEKKQRKQLEDNLKTIFKKIYDKLLEENQTNVKRLQARYNDDKNNDFLKLREDWWTANRHTVWEAITCEVKSGNNYFRPTCGDEKGGAQANNKCRCPMTSDGKPNDQVPTYFDYVPQYL
;
A
#
# COMPACT_ATOMS: atom_id res chain seq x y z
N ALA A 1 -7.51 4.37 8.14
CA ALA A 1 -7.74 3.01 7.59
C ALA A 1 -8.48 3.02 6.26
N ARG A 2 -9.66 3.63 6.13
CA ARG A 2 -10.37 3.73 4.83
C ARG A 2 -9.55 4.49 3.79
N SER A 3 -9.10 5.71 4.10
CA SER A 3 -8.21 6.48 3.21
C SER A 3 -6.90 5.76 2.87
N PHE A 4 -6.40 4.90 3.76
CA PHE A 4 -5.21 4.09 3.47
C PHE A 4 -5.50 2.99 2.44
N ALA A 5 -6.66 2.35 2.54
CA ALA A 5 -7.13 1.39 1.54
C ALA A 5 -7.36 2.07 0.19
N ASP A 6 -8.01 3.23 0.16
CA ASP A 6 -8.24 4.01 -1.07
C ASP A 6 -6.91 4.42 -1.74
N ILE A 7 -5.92 4.89 -0.96
CA ILE A 7 -4.57 5.15 -1.48
C ILE A 7 -3.95 3.87 -2.05
N GLY A 8 -4.10 2.74 -1.37
CA GLY A 8 -3.64 1.44 -1.86
C GLY A 8 -4.31 1.03 -3.16
N ASP A 9 -5.61 1.27 -3.31
CA ASP A 9 -6.35 0.99 -4.54
C ASP A 9 -5.93 1.90 -5.69
N ILE A 10 -5.72 3.19 -5.44
CA ILE A 10 -5.15 4.14 -6.43
C ILE A 10 -3.76 3.66 -6.84
N VAL A 11 -2.87 3.38 -5.88
CA VAL A 11 -1.50 2.95 -6.19
C VAL A 11 -1.47 1.62 -6.93
N ARG A 12 -2.44 0.73 -6.76
CA ARG A 12 -2.52 -0.56 -7.46
C ARG A 12 -3.36 -0.54 -8.75
N GLY A 13 -3.98 0.59 -9.09
CA GLY A 13 -4.86 0.69 -10.26
C GLY A 13 -6.20 -0.04 -10.08
N LYS A 14 -6.67 -0.20 -8.84
CA LYS A 14 -7.93 -0.86 -8.47
C LYS A 14 -9.03 0.12 -8.03
N ASP A 15 -8.72 1.40 -7.94
CA ASP A 15 -9.68 2.44 -7.56
C ASP A 15 -10.86 2.51 -8.54
N LEU A 16 -12.08 2.41 -8.00
CA LEU A 16 -13.34 2.38 -8.75
C LEU A 16 -14.00 3.76 -8.86
N PHE A 17 -13.36 4.82 -8.36
CA PHE A 17 -13.95 6.15 -8.35
C PHE A 17 -14.23 6.65 -9.77
N ARG A 18 -15.52 6.80 -10.11
CA ARG A 18 -15.95 7.23 -11.46
C ARG A 18 -15.98 8.74 -11.62
N GLY A 19 -16.31 9.48 -10.57
CA GLY A 19 -16.30 10.94 -10.51
C GLY A 19 -17.13 11.67 -11.59
N ASN A 20 -17.06 13.00 -11.55
CA ASN A 20 -17.49 13.89 -12.63
C ASN A 20 -16.42 13.97 -13.75
N ASP A 21 -16.70 14.71 -14.83
CA ASP A 21 -15.78 14.75 -15.97
C ASP A 21 -14.45 15.48 -15.71
N GLU A 22 -14.42 16.38 -14.74
CA GLU A 22 -13.17 17.04 -14.31
C GLU A 22 -12.30 16.08 -13.50
N GLU A 23 -12.90 15.37 -12.56
CA GLU A 23 -12.23 14.36 -11.73
C GLU A 23 -11.66 13.21 -12.58
N LYS A 24 -12.40 12.78 -13.63
CA LYS A 24 -11.89 11.77 -14.58
C LYS A 24 -10.62 12.24 -15.30
N LYS A 25 -10.54 13.52 -15.68
CA LYS A 25 -9.35 14.08 -16.33
C LYS A 25 -8.15 14.07 -15.39
N GLN A 26 -8.34 14.50 -14.14
CA GLN A 26 -7.30 14.48 -13.12
C GLN A 26 -6.84 13.05 -12.82
N ARG A 27 -7.78 12.10 -12.69
CA ARG A 27 -7.46 10.69 -12.48
C ARG A 27 -6.68 10.09 -13.63
N LYS A 28 -7.01 10.45 -14.88
CA LYS A 28 -6.25 10.02 -16.05
C LYS A 28 -4.79 10.52 -15.98
N GLN A 29 -4.59 11.80 -15.65
CA GLN A 29 -3.24 12.35 -15.46
C GLN A 29 -2.48 11.64 -14.34
N LEU A 30 -3.15 11.33 -13.22
CA LEU A 30 -2.57 10.56 -12.12
C LEU A 30 -2.16 9.16 -12.56
N GLU A 31 -3.04 8.42 -13.25
CA GLU A 31 -2.72 7.08 -13.76
C GLU A 31 -1.58 7.10 -14.77
N ASP A 32 -1.55 8.07 -15.68
CA ASP A 32 -0.46 8.21 -16.66
C ASP A 32 0.89 8.50 -15.96
N ASN A 33 0.88 9.30 -14.88
CA ASN A 33 2.04 9.53 -14.04
C ASN A 33 2.48 8.24 -13.30
N LEU A 34 1.54 7.50 -12.72
CA LEU A 34 1.85 6.24 -12.03
C LEU A 34 2.44 5.22 -13.00
N LYS A 35 1.88 5.06 -14.20
CA LYS A 35 2.45 4.19 -15.25
C LYS A 35 3.88 4.60 -15.60
N THR A 36 4.13 5.90 -15.73
CA THR A 36 5.48 6.44 -16.02
C THR A 36 6.47 6.13 -14.89
N ILE A 37 6.05 6.29 -13.64
CA ILE A 37 6.87 5.98 -12.46
C ILE A 37 7.17 4.49 -12.39
N PHE A 38 6.16 3.63 -12.51
CA PHE A 38 6.33 2.19 -12.42
C PHE A 38 7.13 1.60 -13.58
N LYS A 39 7.05 2.21 -14.77
CA LYS A 39 7.96 1.90 -15.87
C LYS A 39 9.42 2.16 -15.49
N LYS A 40 9.73 3.33 -14.94
CA LYS A 40 11.10 3.66 -14.50
C LYS A 40 11.58 2.73 -13.39
N ILE A 41 10.70 2.37 -12.44
CA ILE A 41 11.01 1.40 -11.39
C ILE A 41 11.31 0.02 -12.00
N TYR A 42 10.51 -0.42 -12.95
CA TYR A 42 10.70 -1.69 -13.64
C TYR A 42 12.03 -1.72 -14.43
N ASP A 43 12.31 -0.68 -15.21
CA ASP A 43 13.55 -0.58 -15.99
C ASP A 43 14.78 -0.64 -15.07
N LYS A 44 14.77 0.12 -13.97
CA LYS A 44 15.83 0.12 -12.95
C LYS A 44 15.94 -1.23 -12.23
N LEU A 45 14.81 -1.88 -11.92
CA LEU A 45 14.78 -3.21 -11.30
C LEU A 45 15.47 -4.25 -12.19
N LEU A 46 15.27 -4.19 -13.51
CA LEU A 46 15.95 -5.08 -14.45
C LEU A 46 17.45 -4.77 -14.57
N GLU A 47 17.82 -3.49 -14.60
CA GLU A 47 19.22 -3.05 -14.66
C GLU A 47 20.02 -3.53 -13.45
N GLU A 48 19.46 -3.40 -12.24
CA GLU A 48 20.10 -3.80 -10.99
C GLU A 48 20.12 -5.32 -10.76
N ASN A 49 19.25 -6.08 -11.42
CA ASN A 49 19.08 -7.53 -11.21
C ASN A 49 19.36 -8.35 -12.48
N GLN A 50 20.49 -8.10 -13.14
CA GLN A 50 20.87 -8.70 -14.42
C GLN A 50 20.78 -10.24 -14.43
N THR A 51 21.08 -10.90 -13.31
CA THR A 51 21.03 -12.38 -13.17
C THR A 51 19.60 -12.93 -13.13
N ASN A 52 18.60 -12.10 -12.78
CA ASN A 52 17.19 -12.50 -12.61
C ASN A 52 16.25 -11.88 -13.66
N VAL A 53 16.76 -11.19 -14.69
CA VAL A 53 15.98 -10.47 -15.70
C VAL A 53 14.83 -11.31 -16.27
N LYS A 54 15.11 -12.54 -16.70
CA LYS A 54 14.08 -13.44 -17.28
C LYS A 54 12.93 -13.71 -16.31
N ARG A 55 13.23 -13.89 -15.02
CA ARG A 55 12.23 -14.14 -13.97
C ARG A 55 11.40 -12.88 -13.69
N LEU A 56 12.05 -11.72 -13.64
CA LEU A 56 11.39 -10.44 -13.40
C LEU A 56 10.47 -10.05 -14.56
N GLN A 57 10.95 -10.23 -15.79
CA GLN A 57 10.14 -10.07 -17.00
C GLN A 57 8.94 -11.03 -16.97
N ALA A 58 9.14 -12.33 -16.71
CA ALA A 58 8.03 -13.28 -16.63
C ALA A 58 7.00 -12.92 -15.54
N ARG A 59 7.43 -12.32 -14.43
CA ARG A 59 6.52 -11.91 -13.34
C ARG A 59 5.75 -10.63 -13.67
N TYR A 60 6.41 -9.63 -14.24
CA TYR A 60 5.87 -8.26 -14.33
C TYR A 60 5.52 -7.79 -15.74
N ASN A 61 5.88 -8.53 -16.79
CA ASN A 61 5.61 -8.19 -18.19
C ASN A 61 4.27 -8.78 -18.71
N ASP A 62 3.31 -9.02 -17.81
CA ASP A 62 2.12 -9.84 -18.11
C ASP A 62 0.93 -9.03 -18.67
N ASP A 63 1.05 -7.71 -18.79
CA ASP A 63 -0.04 -6.84 -19.23
C ASP A 63 0.17 -6.28 -20.64
N LYS A 64 -0.82 -6.51 -21.52
CA LYS A 64 -0.87 -5.93 -22.89
C LYS A 64 -0.75 -4.40 -22.91
N ASN A 65 -1.03 -3.75 -21.79
CA ASN A 65 -1.08 -2.29 -21.65
C ASN A 65 0.13 -1.70 -20.92
N ASN A 66 1.09 -2.52 -20.45
CA ASN A 66 2.20 -2.07 -19.60
C ASN A 66 1.73 -1.28 -18.36
N ASP A 67 0.67 -1.77 -17.70
CA ASP A 67 0.10 -1.13 -16.51
C ASP A 67 0.83 -1.55 -15.21
N PHE A 68 1.75 -2.51 -15.32
CA PHE A 68 2.62 -2.99 -14.24
C PHE A 68 1.83 -3.44 -13.00
N LEU A 69 0.61 -3.97 -13.15
CA LEU A 69 -0.32 -4.19 -12.03
C LEU A 69 0.30 -5.10 -10.95
N LYS A 70 0.96 -6.19 -11.34
CA LYS A 70 1.69 -7.07 -10.40
C LYS A 70 2.82 -6.37 -9.67
N LEU A 71 3.57 -5.50 -10.35
CA LEU A 71 4.65 -4.73 -9.73
C LEU A 71 4.07 -3.69 -8.75
N ARG A 72 2.95 -3.05 -9.10
CA ARG A 72 2.23 -2.11 -8.22
C ARG A 72 1.72 -2.81 -6.96
N GLU A 73 1.19 -4.03 -7.07
CA GLU A 73 0.76 -4.86 -5.93
C GLU A 73 1.91 -5.27 -5.00
N ASP A 74 3.02 -5.73 -5.57
CA ASP A 74 4.21 -6.11 -4.80
C ASP A 74 4.84 -4.88 -4.14
N TRP A 75 4.90 -3.75 -4.85
CA TRP A 75 5.40 -2.48 -4.30
C TRP A 75 4.53 -2.01 -3.13
N TRP A 76 3.20 -2.04 -3.26
CA TRP A 76 2.31 -1.69 -2.16
C TRP A 76 2.55 -2.60 -0.96
N THR A 77 2.58 -3.91 -1.16
CA THR A 77 2.81 -4.89 -0.08
C THR A 77 4.13 -4.63 0.65
N ALA A 78 5.20 -4.27 -0.07
CA ALA A 78 6.49 -3.94 0.51
C ALA A 78 6.48 -2.62 1.30
N ASN A 79 5.77 -1.59 0.84
CA ASN A 79 5.86 -0.21 1.38
C ASN A 79 4.67 0.20 2.25
N ARG A 80 3.60 -0.61 2.34
CA ARG A 80 2.36 -0.28 3.06
C ARG A 80 2.57 0.11 4.52
N HIS A 81 3.59 -0.44 5.18
CA HIS A 81 3.95 -0.11 6.55
C HIS A 81 4.46 1.33 6.69
N THR A 82 5.38 1.76 5.81
CA THR A 82 5.89 3.14 5.76
C THR A 82 4.78 4.14 5.40
N VAL A 83 3.89 3.76 4.48
CA VAL A 83 2.73 4.61 4.13
C VAL A 83 1.79 4.77 5.32
N TRP A 84 1.50 3.69 6.04
CA TRP A 84 0.72 3.73 7.28
C TRP A 84 1.40 4.61 8.33
N GLU A 85 2.72 4.50 8.45
CA GLU A 85 3.52 5.33 9.33
C GLU A 85 3.28 6.82 9.05
N ALA A 86 3.44 7.24 7.79
CA ALA A 86 3.26 8.62 7.38
C ALA A 86 1.83 9.12 7.67
N ILE A 87 0.81 8.33 7.32
CA ILE A 87 -0.60 8.70 7.54
C ILE A 87 -0.94 8.85 9.03
N THR A 88 -0.25 8.11 9.90
CA THR A 88 -0.50 8.12 11.34
C THR A 88 0.40 9.06 12.14
N CYS A 89 1.28 9.82 11.47
CA CYS A 89 2.33 10.61 12.13
C CYS A 89 1.79 11.59 13.18
N GLU A 90 0.68 12.27 12.86
CA GLU A 90 0.05 13.32 13.68
C GLU A 90 -1.18 12.86 14.48
N VAL A 91 -1.42 11.55 14.53
CA VAL A 91 -2.55 11.00 15.29
C VAL A 91 -2.36 11.33 16.78
N LYS A 92 -3.28 12.12 17.32
CA LYS A 92 -3.29 12.47 18.75
C LYS A 92 -3.58 11.24 19.60
N SER A 93 -2.98 11.18 20.79
CA SER A 93 -3.24 10.14 21.80
C SER A 93 -4.75 9.99 22.06
N GLY A 94 -5.22 8.75 22.15
CA GLY A 94 -6.65 8.41 22.31
C GLY A 94 -7.41 8.18 21.00
N ASN A 95 -6.85 8.55 19.85
CA ASN A 95 -7.35 8.11 18.55
C ASN A 95 -6.73 6.76 18.19
N ASN A 96 -7.37 5.70 18.63
CA ASN A 96 -6.87 4.33 18.48
C ASN A 96 -7.60 3.63 17.35
N TYR A 97 -6.93 2.66 16.73
CA TYR A 97 -7.63 1.80 15.76
C TYR A 97 -8.65 0.94 16.50
N PHE A 98 -9.92 1.05 16.11
CA PHE A 98 -11.07 0.55 16.85
C PHE A 98 -11.22 -0.98 16.83
N ARG A 99 -10.60 -1.67 15.87
CA ARG A 99 -10.63 -3.13 15.84
C ARG A 99 -9.55 -3.67 16.76
N PRO A 100 -9.86 -4.71 17.55
CA PRO A 100 -8.82 -5.37 18.31
C PRO A 100 -7.76 -5.90 17.35
N THR A 101 -6.53 -5.47 17.56
CA THR A 101 -5.37 -5.63 16.69
C THR A 101 -4.14 -5.60 17.59
N CYS A 102 -3.05 -6.24 17.19
CA CYS A 102 -1.88 -6.49 18.05
C CYS A 102 -2.24 -7.56 19.12
N GLY A 103 -1.79 -8.79 18.90
CA GLY A 103 -2.10 -9.90 19.79
C GLY A 103 -1.24 -9.82 21.04
N ASP A 104 -1.83 -9.38 22.15
CA ASP A 104 -1.22 -9.44 23.47
C ASP A 104 -2.07 -10.39 24.32
N GLU A 105 -1.46 -11.42 24.91
CA GLU A 105 -2.14 -12.44 25.75
C GLU A 105 -2.90 -11.87 26.97
N LYS A 106 -2.79 -10.56 27.22
CA LYS A 106 -3.28 -9.89 28.42
C LYS A 106 -4.57 -9.08 28.26
N GLY A 107 -5.26 -9.20 27.13
CA GLY A 107 -6.56 -8.53 26.96
C GLY A 107 -6.39 -7.02 26.87
N GLY A 108 -5.96 -6.55 25.70
CA GLY A 108 -5.76 -5.13 25.43
C GLY A 108 -5.24 -4.90 24.02
N ALA A 109 -5.64 -5.77 23.08
CA ALA A 109 -5.23 -5.77 21.69
C ALA A 109 -5.72 -4.51 20.97
N GLN A 110 -5.17 -3.34 21.25
CA GLN A 110 -5.53 -2.11 20.57
C GLN A 110 -4.26 -1.34 20.22
N ALA A 111 -4.21 -0.85 18.99
CA ALA A 111 -3.13 0.01 18.50
C ALA A 111 -3.25 1.42 19.12
N ASN A 112 -2.92 1.51 20.41
CA ASN A 112 -3.18 2.68 21.26
C ASN A 112 -2.17 3.82 21.08
N ASN A 113 -1.04 3.54 20.43
CA ASN A 113 0.00 4.52 20.17
C ASN A 113 -0.01 4.89 18.68
N LYS A 114 -0.69 6.00 18.36
CA LYS A 114 -0.82 6.52 16.98
C LYS A 114 -1.37 5.50 15.99
N CYS A 115 -2.34 4.66 16.38
CA CYS A 115 -2.84 3.57 15.53
C CYS A 115 -1.74 2.61 15.03
N ARG A 116 -0.69 2.36 15.81
CA ARG A 116 0.35 1.36 15.53
C ARG A 116 0.45 0.34 16.64
N CYS A 117 0.91 -0.87 16.31
CA CYS A 117 1.22 -1.87 17.32
C CYS A 117 2.53 -1.49 18.05
N PRO A 118 2.58 -1.62 19.38
CA PRO A 118 3.81 -1.37 20.14
C PRO A 118 4.89 -2.38 19.71
N MET A 119 6.15 -1.94 19.68
CA MET A 119 7.30 -2.81 19.40
C MET A 119 7.30 -4.01 20.34
N THR A 120 7.60 -5.22 19.84
CA THR A 120 7.83 -6.36 20.73
C THR A 120 8.98 -6.08 21.70
N SER A 121 8.99 -6.78 22.83
CA SER A 121 10.07 -6.79 23.82
C SER A 121 11.48 -7.01 23.24
N ASP A 122 11.57 -7.62 22.06
CA ASP A 122 12.81 -7.87 21.32
C ASP A 122 13.32 -6.65 20.51
N GLY A 123 12.72 -5.47 20.69
CA GLY A 123 13.13 -4.22 20.02
C GLY A 123 12.84 -4.20 18.51
N LYS A 124 12.14 -5.21 17.99
CA LYS A 124 11.71 -5.23 16.59
C LYS A 124 10.48 -4.33 16.41
N PRO A 125 10.45 -3.49 15.36
CA PRO A 125 9.26 -2.75 15.01
C PRO A 125 8.11 -3.72 14.77
N ASN A 126 7.05 -3.60 15.55
CA ASN A 126 5.76 -4.15 15.14
C ASN A 126 5.08 -3.11 14.23
N ASP A 127 5.76 -2.68 13.17
CA ASP A 127 5.23 -1.82 12.10
C ASP A 127 4.13 -2.54 11.29
N GLN A 128 3.47 -3.50 11.91
CA GLN A 128 2.23 -4.07 11.45
C GLN A 128 1.20 -2.94 11.34
N VAL A 129 0.83 -2.68 10.09
CA VAL A 129 -0.41 -2.00 9.76
C VAL A 129 -1.55 -2.80 10.39
N PRO A 130 -2.29 -2.24 11.37
CA PRO A 130 -3.32 -2.96 12.11
C PRO A 130 -4.59 -3.25 11.29
N THR A 131 -4.61 -2.83 10.03
CA THR A 131 -5.73 -3.00 9.11
C THR A 131 -5.32 -3.81 7.89
N TYR A 132 -6.29 -4.55 7.36
CA TYR A 132 -6.21 -5.26 6.08
C TYR A 132 -7.24 -4.72 5.09
N PHE A 133 -7.79 -3.52 5.32
CA PHE A 133 -8.76 -2.91 4.40
C PHE A 133 -8.18 -2.67 3.00
N ASP A 134 -6.88 -2.48 2.88
CA ASP A 134 -6.20 -2.46 1.60
C ASP A 134 -6.18 -3.84 0.91
N TYR A 135 -6.64 -4.92 1.52
CA TYR A 135 -6.86 -6.21 0.85
C TYR A 135 -8.35 -6.60 0.76
N VAL A 136 -9.25 -5.69 1.12
CA VAL A 136 -10.70 -5.86 0.96
C VAL A 136 -11.14 -5.10 -0.30
N PRO A 137 -11.96 -5.70 -1.18
CA PRO A 137 -12.54 -4.99 -2.32
C PRO A 137 -13.24 -3.69 -1.92
N GLN A 138 -13.00 -2.59 -2.65
CA GLN A 138 -13.47 -1.23 -2.31
C GLN A 138 -15.00 -1.10 -2.14
N TYR A 139 -15.79 -2.01 -2.70
CA TYR A 139 -17.26 -1.95 -2.70
C TYR A 139 -17.95 -2.66 -1.51
N LEU A 140 -17.18 -3.24 -0.56
CA LEU A 140 -17.66 -3.93 0.64
C LEU A 140 -17.66 -3.02 1.87
#